data_AF-A0A7C5MUD3-F1
#
_entry.id   AF-A0A7C5MUD3-F1
#
_cell.length_a   1.000
_cell.length_b   1.000
_cell.length_c   1.000
_cell.angle_alpha   90.00
_cell.angle_beta   90.00
_cell.angle_gamma   90.00
#
_symmetry.space_group_name_H-M   'P 1'
#
loop_
_entity.id
_entity.type
_entity.pdbx_description
1 polymer ?
#
loop_
_entity_poly.entity_id
_entity_poly.type
_entity_poly.pdbx_seq_one_letter_code
_entity_poly.pdbx_strand_id
1 'polypeptide(L)'
;MPNILESIGVESVYTYEDLEKMLDCEIYDEDRSGKNYNPNKVGIFFFHGKHPPIIDAPVRVRTITKIIKMGRMLEDGERDIHIINPLVSYINEYDQVLAQMDIKGNLIFCDFQHRGNKFYEFWNIINDWLEIRRNGIINLIASEILNEMVNSIKDYYPLKIYEIKCEFDKQKFVEEVERKIMEAQRKLEGIYKIKEEQLMEMIEEMRERLKREKEDGMRLGMKIISEISKEFSVSVEDNCLVIKTEIKPNKVKYENRIMDIPEENNEFFVKNLYIELQPYIIRVWAKKAFHPNIEETTTKVCVGDLEGQELNLENVKKLIEMLKVMNFDSAFPNRATTKMYEILKEIKEDEEEGNENVWQNDE
;
A
#
# COMPACT_ATOMS: atom_id res chain seq x y z
N MET A 1 0.57 4.37 -30.91
CA MET A 1 -0.66 3.65 -31.28
C MET A 1 -1.80 4.28 -30.49
N PRO A 2 -2.98 4.54 -31.08
CA PRO A 2 -4.12 5.05 -30.32
C PRO A 2 -4.50 4.05 -29.22
N ASN A 3 -4.95 4.55 -28.07
CA ASN A 3 -5.40 3.71 -26.96
C ASN A 3 -6.60 2.86 -27.44
N ILE A 4 -6.53 1.56 -27.21
CA ILE A 4 -7.55 0.62 -27.68
C ILE A 4 -8.93 0.97 -27.10
N LEU A 5 -8.98 1.50 -25.88
CA LEU A 5 -10.20 2.01 -25.27
C LEU A 5 -10.81 3.19 -26.05
N GLU A 6 -9.98 4.10 -26.57
CA GLU A 6 -10.45 5.22 -27.42
C GLU A 6 -11.00 4.70 -28.75
N SER A 7 -10.41 3.62 -29.28
CA SER A 7 -10.79 3.01 -30.55
C SER A 7 -12.09 2.19 -30.50
N ILE A 8 -12.53 1.74 -29.32
CA ILE A 8 -13.84 1.09 -29.13
C ILE A 8 -14.91 2.08 -28.64
N GLY A 9 -14.63 3.38 -28.72
CA GLY A 9 -15.59 4.43 -28.36
C GLY A 9 -15.90 4.52 -26.87
N VAL A 10 -15.10 3.88 -26.01
CA VAL A 10 -15.14 4.09 -24.56
C VAL A 10 -14.47 5.44 -24.31
N GLU A 11 -15.26 6.45 -23.93
CA GLU A 11 -14.73 7.77 -23.58
C GLU A 11 -13.63 7.61 -22.51
N SER A 12 -12.67 8.53 -22.46
CA SER A 12 -11.39 8.49 -21.71
C SER A 12 -11.52 8.41 -20.17
N VAL A 13 -12.65 7.93 -19.66
CA VAL A 13 -13.02 7.83 -18.25
C VAL A 13 -12.74 6.43 -17.68
N TYR A 14 -12.75 5.38 -18.50
CA TYR A 14 -12.56 4.01 -18.03
C TYR A 14 -11.14 3.50 -18.33
N THR A 15 -10.53 2.89 -17.32
CA THR A 15 -9.33 2.05 -17.48
C THR A 15 -9.70 0.60 -17.75
N TYR A 16 -8.73 -0.22 -18.17
CA TYR A 16 -8.94 -1.67 -18.26
C TYR A 16 -9.31 -2.29 -16.92
N GLU A 17 -8.72 -1.83 -15.81
CA GLU A 17 -9.08 -2.27 -14.46
C GLU A 17 -10.54 -1.95 -14.11
N ASP A 18 -11.06 -0.81 -14.58
CA ASP A 18 -12.46 -0.43 -14.37
C ASP A 18 -13.40 -1.35 -15.13
N LEU A 19 -13.07 -1.68 -16.39
CA LEU A 19 -13.82 -2.63 -17.20
C LEU A 19 -13.76 -4.06 -16.64
N GLU A 20 -12.58 -4.53 -16.20
CA GLU A 20 -12.40 -5.85 -15.58
C GLU A 20 -13.29 -6.00 -14.34
N LYS A 21 -13.38 -4.96 -13.50
CA LYS A 21 -14.25 -4.94 -12.31
C LYS A 21 -15.73 -4.88 -12.68
N MET A 22 -16.09 -4.05 -13.67
CA MET A 22 -17.48 -3.85 -14.06
C MET A 22 -18.08 -5.09 -14.73
N LEU A 23 -17.27 -5.80 -15.53
CA LEU A 23 -17.70 -6.96 -16.32
C LEU A 23 -17.42 -8.31 -15.64
N ASP A 24 -16.73 -8.30 -14.49
CA ASP A 24 -16.29 -9.48 -13.75
C ASP A 24 -15.59 -10.49 -14.68
N CYS A 25 -14.53 -10.02 -15.32
CA CYS A 25 -13.69 -10.78 -16.25
C CYS A 25 -12.26 -10.24 -16.30
N GLU A 26 -11.36 -11.00 -16.93
CA GLU A 26 -10.00 -10.51 -17.22
C GLU A 26 -9.91 -10.01 -18.67
N ILE A 27 -9.22 -8.89 -18.89
CA ILE A 27 -9.07 -8.31 -20.22
C ILE A 27 -7.62 -8.50 -20.70
N TYR A 28 -7.50 -9.14 -21.86
CA TYR A 28 -6.26 -9.46 -22.52
C TYR A 28 -6.17 -8.72 -23.85
N ASP A 29 -5.00 -8.13 -24.08
CA ASP A 29 -4.69 -7.30 -25.23
C ASP A 29 -3.24 -7.60 -25.64
N GLU A 30 -2.96 -7.61 -26.94
CA GLU A 30 -1.63 -7.92 -27.49
C GLU A 30 -0.53 -7.01 -26.91
N ASP A 31 -0.87 -5.77 -26.55
CA ASP A 31 0.04 -4.82 -25.91
C ASP A 31 0.27 -5.09 -24.41
N ARG A 32 -0.58 -5.91 -23.75
CA ARG A 32 -0.44 -6.35 -22.35
C ARG A 32 0.34 -7.66 -22.21
N SER A 33 1.49 -7.75 -22.90
CA SER A 33 2.39 -8.91 -23.04
C SER A 33 3.01 -9.50 -21.75
N GLY A 34 2.39 -9.32 -20.57
CA GLY A 34 2.86 -9.86 -19.28
C GLY A 34 1.80 -10.47 -18.35
N LYS A 35 0.49 -10.42 -18.68
CA LYS A 35 -0.52 -11.14 -17.88
C LYS A 35 -0.58 -12.61 -18.32
N ASN A 36 -0.19 -13.53 -17.42
CA ASN A 36 -0.40 -14.96 -17.63
C ASN A 36 -1.90 -15.25 -17.68
N TYR A 37 -2.39 -15.78 -18.80
CA TYR A 37 -3.78 -16.22 -18.95
C TYR A 37 -4.15 -17.18 -17.82
N ASN A 38 -5.20 -16.85 -17.06
CA ASN A 38 -5.76 -17.74 -16.06
C ASN A 38 -6.89 -18.58 -16.69
N PRO A 39 -6.67 -19.88 -16.97
CA PRO A 39 -7.66 -20.73 -17.65
C PRO A 39 -8.92 -20.99 -16.82
N ASN A 40 -8.95 -20.57 -15.55
CA ASN A 40 -10.08 -20.74 -14.63
C ASN A 40 -10.98 -19.49 -14.55
N LYS A 41 -10.67 -18.42 -15.29
CA LYS A 41 -11.48 -17.20 -15.35
C LYS A 41 -11.89 -16.90 -16.78
N VAL A 42 -13.05 -16.28 -16.92
CA VAL A 42 -13.55 -15.83 -18.21
C VAL A 42 -12.77 -14.60 -18.65
N GLY A 43 -12.30 -14.60 -19.90
CA GLY A 43 -11.51 -13.51 -20.48
C GLY A 43 -12.19 -12.83 -21.67
N ILE A 44 -11.87 -11.54 -21.86
CA ILE A 44 -12.10 -10.80 -23.10
C ILE A 44 -10.75 -10.57 -23.78
N PHE A 45 -10.64 -10.91 -25.06
CA PHE A 45 -9.38 -10.85 -25.81
C PHE A 45 -9.47 -9.92 -27.02
N PHE A 46 -8.48 -9.04 -27.18
CA PHE A 46 -8.33 -8.12 -28.32
C PHE A 46 -7.08 -8.47 -29.14
N PHE A 47 -7.23 -8.57 -30.49
CA PHE A 47 -6.15 -8.93 -31.42
C PHE A 47 -6.12 -7.99 -32.67
N HIS A 48 -4.92 -7.69 -33.23
CA HIS A 48 -4.73 -6.76 -34.36
C HIS A 48 -4.30 -7.43 -35.70
N GLY A 49 -5.14 -7.31 -36.75
CA GLY A 49 -4.88 -7.62 -38.17
C GLY A 49 -5.44 -8.95 -38.69
N LYS A 50 -5.53 -9.27 -40.01
CA LYS A 50 -5.95 -8.51 -41.20
C LYS A 50 -7.10 -9.30 -41.86
N HIS A 51 -8.33 -8.78 -41.80
CA HIS A 51 -9.25 -8.57 -42.94
C HIS A 51 -10.73 -8.46 -42.49
N PRO A 52 -11.27 -7.24 -42.56
CA PRO A 52 -12.66 -7.03 -42.94
C PRO A 52 -12.78 -5.93 -44.03
N PRO A 53 -13.57 -6.12 -45.11
CA PRO A 53 -13.94 -5.04 -46.02
C PRO A 53 -15.21 -4.27 -45.58
N ILE A 54 -15.17 -2.94 -45.67
CA ILE A 54 -16.19 -1.95 -45.26
C ILE A 54 -17.41 -2.01 -46.26
N ILE A 55 -18.70 -1.74 -45.97
CA ILE A 55 -19.40 -0.45 -45.68
C ILE A 55 -20.93 -0.66 -45.45
N ASP A 56 -21.48 0.04 -44.43
CA ASP A 56 -22.86 0.51 -44.09
C ASP A 56 -24.10 -0.40 -44.03
N ALA A 57 -24.56 -0.73 -42.79
CA ALA A 57 -25.95 -0.93 -42.29
C ALA A 57 -25.97 -1.99 -41.11
N PRO A 58 -27.11 -2.31 -40.45
CA PRO A 58 -27.15 -2.83 -39.07
C PRO A 58 -26.86 -4.34 -38.87
N VAL A 59 -26.17 -4.63 -37.75
CA VAL A 59 -25.72 -5.94 -37.26
C VAL A 59 -26.81 -7.03 -37.19
N ARG A 60 -26.51 -8.25 -37.68
CA ARG A 60 -27.30 -9.48 -37.46
C ARG A 60 -26.41 -10.58 -36.87
N VAL A 61 -26.73 -11.08 -35.69
CA VAL A 61 -26.07 -12.26 -35.09
C VAL A 61 -26.30 -13.50 -35.97
N ARG A 62 -25.24 -14.22 -36.33
CA ARG A 62 -25.32 -15.49 -37.07
C ARG A 62 -24.22 -16.43 -36.56
N THR A 63 -24.60 -17.65 -36.25
CA THR A 63 -23.68 -18.72 -35.84
C THR A 63 -22.83 -19.18 -37.05
N ILE A 64 -21.54 -18.85 -37.06
CA ILE A 64 -20.59 -19.41 -38.04
C ILE A 64 -19.80 -20.54 -37.39
N THR A 65 -20.09 -21.77 -37.82
CA THR A 65 -19.36 -22.97 -37.42
C THR A 65 -18.18 -23.19 -38.37
N LYS A 66 -16.94 -22.97 -37.92
CA LYS A 66 -15.75 -23.28 -38.72
C LYS A 66 -15.29 -24.72 -38.46
N ILE A 67 -15.63 -25.63 -39.36
CA ILE A 67 -15.12 -27.02 -39.34
C ILE A 67 -13.66 -27.01 -39.81
N ILE A 68 -12.70 -27.16 -38.90
CA ILE A 68 -11.31 -27.46 -39.29
C ILE A 68 -11.19 -28.97 -39.49
N LYS A 69 -11.15 -29.43 -40.74
CA LYS A 69 -10.87 -30.83 -41.08
C LYS A 69 -9.40 -31.16 -40.78
N MET A 70 -9.12 -31.75 -39.63
CA MET A 70 -7.92 -32.57 -39.44
C MET A 70 -8.36 -34.00 -39.17
N GLY A 71 -8.32 -34.85 -40.20
CA GLY A 71 -8.59 -36.28 -40.07
C GLY A 71 -7.32 -37.08 -40.35
N ARG A 72 -6.91 -37.92 -39.39
CA ARG A 72 -6.09 -39.10 -39.69
C ARG A 72 -7.03 -40.21 -40.19
N MET A 73 -6.58 -40.98 -41.19
CA MET A 73 -7.22 -42.26 -41.48
C MET A 73 -6.87 -43.24 -40.37
N LEU A 74 -7.88 -43.95 -39.86
CA LEU A 74 -7.71 -45.11 -39.01
C LEU A 74 -7.49 -46.37 -39.88
N GLU A 75 -6.95 -47.43 -39.28
CA GLU A 75 -6.46 -48.63 -39.98
C GLU A 75 -7.56 -49.44 -40.70
N ASP A 76 -8.82 -49.17 -40.39
CA ASP A 76 -10.04 -49.79 -40.92
C ASP A 76 -10.78 -48.94 -41.97
N GLY A 77 -10.21 -47.80 -42.36
CA GLY A 77 -10.79 -46.91 -43.37
C GLY A 77 -11.78 -45.88 -42.81
N GLU A 78 -11.98 -45.84 -41.50
CA GLU A 78 -12.72 -44.78 -40.80
C GLU A 78 -11.87 -43.49 -40.70
N ARG A 79 -12.53 -42.32 -40.65
CA ARG A 79 -11.86 -41.02 -40.43
C ARG A 79 -12.31 -40.44 -39.10
N ASP A 80 -11.36 -40.19 -38.21
CA ASP A 80 -11.62 -39.38 -37.03
C ASP A 80 -11.91 -37.94 -37.45
N ILE A 81 -13.03 -37.40 -36.97
CA ILE A 81 -13.40 -35.99 -37.12
C ILE A 81 -13.36 -35.38 -35.72
N HIS A 82 -12.29 -34.67 -35.41
CA HIS A 82 -12.23 -33.85 -34.21
C HIS A 82 -13.04 -32.57 -34.42
N ILE A 83 -14.14 -32.43 -33.69
CA ILE A 83 -14.89 -31.18 -33.62
C ILE A 83 -14.21 -30.30 -32.56
N ILE A 84 -13.51 -29.27 -33.03
CA ILE A 84 -12.89 -28.27 -32.15
C ILE A 84 -13.96 -27.22 -31.81
N ASN A 85 -14.17 -27.01 -30.51
CA ASN A 85 -15.03 -26.03 -29.83
C ASN A 85 -16.05 -25.27 -30.71
N PRO A 86 -17.36 -25.50 -30.54
CA PRO A 86 -18.35 -24.63 -31.16
C PRO A 86 -18.19 -23.19 -30.67
N LEU A 87 -18.14 -22.25 -31.60
CA LEU A 87 -18.02 -20.82 -31.31
C LEU A 87 -19.32 -20.12 -31.71
N VAL A 88 -19.83 -19.26 -30.83
CA VAL A 88 -20.86 -18.29 -31.23
C VAL A 88 -20.14 -17.14 -31.91
N SER A 89 -20.50 -16.83 -33.15
CA SER A 89 -19.93 -15.69 -33.86
C SER A 89 -20.91 -14.52 -33.82
N TYR A 90 -20.45 -13.38 -33.33
CA TYR A 90 -21.11 -12.10 -33.52
C TYR A 90 -20.70 -11.61 -34.89
N ILE A 91 -21.64 -11.56 -35.81
CA ILE A 91 -21.35 -11.10 -37.17
C ILE A 91 -22.19 -9.88 -37.51
N ASN A 92 -21.67 -9.06 -38.42
CA ASN A 92 -22.48 -7.99 -38.99
C ASN A 92 -23.38 -8.54 -40.09
N GLU A 93 -24.24 -7.69 -40.63
CA GLU A 93 -25.08 -8.02 -41.79
C GLU A 93 -24.32 -8.41 -43.07
N TYR A 94 -23.01 -8.14 -43.13
CA TYR A 94 -22.11 -8.54 -44.22
C TYR A 94 -21.44 -9.90 -44.00
N ASP A 95 -21.94 -10.67 -43.04
CA ASP A 95 -21.39 -11.94 -42.61
C ASP A 95 -19.95 -11.88 -42.06
N GLN A 96 -19.51 -10.71 -41.60
CA GLN A 96 -18.16 -10.53 -41.06
C GLN A 96 -18.15 -10.76 -39.56
N VAL A 97 -17.18 -11.54 -39.09
CA VAL A 97 -17.01 -11.84 -37.68
C VAL A 97 -16.43 -10.64 -36.95
N LEU A 98 -17.24 -10.06 -36.05
CA LEU A 98 -16.87 -8.96 -35.17
C LEU A 98 -16.28 -9.48 -33.86
N ALA A 99 -16.89 -10.53 -33.31
CA ALA A 99 -16.41 -11.22 -32.13
C ALA A 99 -16.80 -12.70 -32.14
N GLN A 100 -16.13 -13.52 -31.35
CA GLN A 100 -16.46 -14.92 -31.13
C GLN A 100 -16.48 -15.25 -29.65
N MET A 101 -17.50 -16.00 -29.21
CA MET A 101 -17.57 -16.53 -27.86
C MET A 101 -17.34 -18.04 -27.88
N ASP A 102 -16.45 -18.53 -27.02
CA ASP A 102 -16.21 -19.96 -26.85
C ASP A 102 -17.15 -20.62 -25.83
N ILE A 103 -17.10 -21.95 -25.75
CA ILE A 103 -17.91 -22.74 -24.80
C ILE A 103 -17.59 -22.48 -23.33
N LYS A 104 -16.49 -21.81 -23.01
CA LYS A 104 -16.13 -21.41 -21.65
C LYS A 104 -16.63 -19.99 -21.33
N GLY A 105 -17.26 -19.32 -22.30
CA GLY A 105 -17.75 -17.96 -22.19
C GLY A 105 -16.69 -16.90 -22.47
N ASN A 106 -15.50 -17.27 -22.95
CA ASN A 106 -14.48 -16.29 -23.34
C ASN A 106 -14.92 -15.56 -24.60
N LEU A 107 -14.76 -14.24 -24.63
CA LEU A 107 -15.13 -13.40 -25.76
C LEU A 107 -13.87 -12.88 -26.46
N ILE A 108 -13.79 -13.09 -27.77
CA ILE A 108 -12.64 -12.74 -28.60
C ILE A 108 -13.09 -11.74 -29.65
N PHE A 109 -12.57 -10.51 -29.62
CA PHE A 109 -12.83 -9.51 -30.65
C PHE A 109 -11.84 -9.66 -31.80
N CYS A 110 -12.36 -9.64 -33.04
CA CYS A 110 -11.55 -9.79 -34.25
C CYS A 110 -11.43 -8.45 -34.98
N ASP A 111 -10.19 -7.94 -35.17
CA ASP A 111 -9.84 -6.78 -36.01
C ASP A 111 -10.71 -5.52 -35.77
N PHE A 112 -10.71 -5.03 -34.53
CA PHE A 112 -11.51 -3.89 -34.06
C PHE A 112 -11.06 -2.52 -34.63
N GLN A 113 -9.92 -2.44 -35.31
CA GLN A 113 -9.45 -1.21 -35.96
C GLN A 113 -9.89 -1.18 -37.43
N HIS A 114 -11.17 -0.91 -37.68
CA HIS A 114 -11.65 -0.64 -39.03
C HIS A 114 -11.13 0.71 -39.53
N ARG A 115 -9.92 0.72 -40.10
CA ARG A 115 -9.31 1.88 -40.77
C ARG A 115 -9.30 3.17 -39.91
N GLY A 116 -9.12 3.04 -38.60
CA GLY A 116 -9.04 4.17 -37.67
C GLY A 116 -10.39 4.73 -37.19
N ASN A 117 -11.51 4.09 -37.52
CA ASN A 117 -12.83 4.46 -36.99
C ASN A 117 -13.13 3.76 -35.67
N LYS A 118 -13.99 4.37 -34.85
CA LYS A 118 -14.47 3.80 -33.59
C LYS A 118 -15.35 2.57 -33.85
N PHE A 119 -15.19 1.52 -33.05
CA PHE A 119 -16.03 0.31 -33.07
C PHE A 119 -17.24 0.50 -32.14
N TYR A 120 -18.40 0.86 -32.70
CA TYR A 120 -19.59 1.25 -31.93
C TYR A 120 -20.42 0.04 -31.44
N GLU A 121 -20.19 -1.13 -32.01
CA GLU A 121 -20.91 -2.37 -31.72
C GLU A 121 -20.44 -3.05 -30.42
N PHE A 122 -19.33 -2.56 -29.84
CA PHE A 122 -18.73 -3.12 -28.62
C PHE A 122 -19.76 -3.35 -27.51
N TRP A 123 -20.52 -2.31 -27.14
CA TRP A 123 -21.46 -2.40 -26.03
C TRP A 123 -22.63 -3.32 -26.31
N ASN A 124 -23.07 -3.44 -27.56
CA ASN A 124 -24.13 -4.38 -27.94
C ASN A 124 -23.65 -5.82 -27.76
N ILE A 125 -22.44 -6.14 -28.23
CA ILE A 125 -21.85 -7.48 -28.07
C ILE A 125 -21.62 -7.81 -26.58
N ILE A 126 -21.15 -6.84 -25.79
CA ILE A 126 -20.95 -7.02 -24.35
C ILE A 126 -22.28 -7.26 -23.62
N ASN A 127 -23.32 -6.52 -23.94
CA ASN A 127 -24.63 -6.69 -23.31
C ASN A 127 -25.23 -8.07 -23.63
N ASP A 128 -25.17 -8.49 -24.89
CA ASP A 128 -25.62 -9.83 -25.31
C ASP A 128 -24.82 -10.93 -24.60
N TRP A 129 -23.50 -10.78 -24.54
CA TRP A 129 -22.61 -11.72 -23.84
C TRP A 129 -22.92 -11.82 -22.34
N LEU A 130 -23.16 -10.69 -21.67
CA LEU A 130 -23.56 -10.65 -20.26
C LEU A 130 -24.92 -11.31 -20.03
N GLU A 131 -25.87 -11.12 -20.94
CA GLU A 131 -27.18 -11.75 -20.86
C GLU A 131 -27.06 -13.28 -20.99
N ILE A 132 -26.28 -13.76 -21.95
CA ILE A 132 -26.00 -15.19 -22.15
C ILE A 132 -25.32 -15.79 -20.91
N ARG A 133 -24.36 -15.09 -20.29
CA ARG A 133 -23.68 -15.51 -19.06
C ARG A 133 -24.65 -15.56 -17.87
N ARG A 134 -25.44 -14.51 -17.65
CA ARG A 134 -26.38 -14.41 -16.52
C ARG A 134 -27.45 -15.48 -16.56
N ASN A 135 -27.94 -15.80 -17.76
CA ASN A 135 -29.01 -16.77 -17.93
C ASN A 135 -28.51 -18.22 -18.00
N GLY A 136 -27.19 -18.47 -17.88
CA GLY A 136 -26.61 -19.81 -17.95
C GLY A 136 -26.79 -20.51 -19.32
N ILE A 137 -27.08 -19.72 -20.36
CA ILE A 137 -27.47 -20.20 -21.68
C ILE A 137 -26.28 -20.83 -22.45
N ILE A 138 -25.04 -20.60 -22.00
CA ILE A 138 -23.82 -21.14 -22.62
C ILE A 138 -23.88 -22.67 -22.81
N ASN A 139 -24.38 -23.41 -21.80
CA ASN A 139 -24.52 -24.86 -21.89
C ASN A 139 -25.62 -25.29 -22.87
N LEU A 140 -26.69 -24.51 -22.98
CA LEU A 140 -27.80 -24.76 -23.90
C LEU A 140 -27.37 -24.52 -25.35
N ILE A 141 -26.72 -23.38 -25.60
CA ILE A 141 -26.14 -23.02 -26.90
C ILE A 141 -25.08 -24.04 -27.32
N ALA A 142 -24.18 -24.46 -26.41
CA ALA A 142 -23.19 -25.47 -26.73
C ALA A 142 -23.83 -26.81 -27.13
N SER A 143 -24.91 -27.21 -26.45
CA SER A 143 -25.65 -28.42 -26.78
C SER A 143 -26.43 -28.31 -28.10
N GLU A 144 -27.07 -27.17 -28.36
CA GLU A 144 -27.79 -26.90 -29.62
C GLU A 144 -26.85 -26.86 -30.82
N ILE A 145 -25.71 -26.16 -30.71
CA ILE A 145 -24.70 -26.13 -31.78
C ILE A 145 -24.13 -27.53 -32.02
N LEU A 146 -23.84 -28.29 -30.96
CA LEU A 146 -23.36 -29.68 -31.10
C LEU A 146 -24.41 -30.54 -31.83
N ASN A 147 -25.69 -30.36 -31.52
CA ASN A 147 -26.79 -31.08 -32.17
C ASN A 147 -26.96 -30.69 -33.65
N GLU A 148 -26.89 -29.40 -33.99
CA GLU A 148 -26.92 -28.93 -35.38
C GLU A 148 -25.70 -29.42 -36.18
N MET A 149 -24.51 -29.45 -35.59
CA MET A 149 -23.31 -30.00 -36.21
C MET A 149 -23.45 -31.50 -36.46
N VAL A 150 -23.92 -32.24 -35.47
CA VAL A 150 -24.17 -33.69 -35.61
C VAL A 150 -25.21 -33.96 -36.70
N ASN A 151 -26.28 -33.17 -36.77
CA ASN A 151 -27.34 -33.34 -37.77
C ASN A 151 -26.87 -32.95 -39.19
N SER A 152 -26.15 -31.84 -39.34
CA SER A 152 -25.62 -31.43 -40.64
C SER A 152 -24.60 -32.40 -41.23
N ILE A 153 -23.82 -33.12 -40.41
CA ILE A 153 -22.86 -34.12 -40.92
C ILE A 153 -23.55 -35.45 -41.27
N LYS A 154 -24.63 -35.83 -40.56
CA LYS A 154 -25.42 -37.04 -40.87
C LYS A 154 -26.00 -37.04 -42.28
N ASP A 155 -26.32 -35.88 -42.83
CA ASP A 155 -26.90 -35.76 -44.18
C ASP A 155 -25.89 -36.04 -45.30
N TYR A 156 -24.58 -35.89 -45.03
CA TYR A 156 -23.53 -36.10 -46.03
C TYR A 156 -22.73 -37.39 -45.83
N TYR A 157 -22.74 -37.97 -44.62
CA TYR A 157 -22.02 -39.19 -44.29
C TYR A 157 -22.84 -40.08 -43.34
N PRO A 158 -22.89 -41.41 -43.55
CA PRO A 158 -23.43 -42.33 -42.55
C PRO A 158 -22.52 -42.34 -41.33
N LEU A 159 -22.80 -41.45 -40.38
CA LEU A 159 -22.05 -41.34 -39.13
C LEU A 159 -22.59 -42.34 -38.11
N LYS A 160 -21.68 -43.12 -37.52
CA LYS A 160 -21.95 -43.90 -36.32
C LYS A 160 -21.49 -43.09 -35.12
N ILE A 161 -22.44 -42.55 -34.36
CA ILE A 161 -22.13 -41.71 -33.19
C ILE A 161 -21.79 -42.64 -32.03
N TYR A 162 -20.56 -42.54 -31.55
CA TYR A 162 -20.15 -43.18 -30.31
C TYR A 162 -20.22 -42.15 -29.18
N GLU A 163 -21.22 -42.28 -28.31
CA GLU A 163 -21.28 -41.52 -27.07
C GLU A 163 -20.24 -42.10 -26.10
N ILE A 164 -19.09 -41.43 -25.98
CA ILE A 164 -18.11 -41.77 -24.94
C ILE A 164 -18.60 -41.14 -23.64
N LYS A 165 -19.26 -41.93 -22.80
CA LYS A 165 -19.58 -41.53 -21.44
C LYS A 165 -18.30 -41.51 -20.62
N CYS A 166 -17.71 -40.33 -20.47
CA CYS A 166 -16.66 -40.10 -19.50
C CYS A 166 -17.29 -40.05 -18.10
N GLU A 167 -17.19 -41.13 -17.32
CA GLU A 167 -17.53 -41.07 -15.90
C GLU A 167 -16.46 -40.25 -15.17
N PHE A 168 -16.87 -39.15 -14.56
CA PHE A 168 -15.99 -38.37 -13.69
C PHE A 168 -15.65 -39.22 -12.46
N ASP A 169 -14.40 -39.68 -12.38
CA ASP A 169 -13.86 -40.37 -11.21
C ASP A 169 -13.61 -39.34 -10.08
N LYS A 170 -14.70 -39.05 -9.36
CA LYS A 170 -14.70 -38.14 -8.22
C LYS A 170 -13.68 -38.54 -7.17
N GLN A 171 -13.47 -39.84 -6.95
CA GLN A 171 -12.60 -40.33 -5.90
C GLN A 171 -11.14 -40.02 -6.24
N LYS A 172 -10.70 -40.33 -7.46
CA LYS A 172 -9.34 -40.01 -7.93
C LYS A 172 -9.07 -38.50 -7.97
N PHE A 173 -10.08 -37.71 -8.31
CA PHE A 173 -9.96 -36.25 -8.26
C PHE A 173 -9.76 -35.73 -6.82
N VAL A 174 -10.54 -36.23 -5.85
CA VAL A 174 -10.41 -35.85 -4.44
C VAL A 174 -9.04 -36.23 -3.89
N GLU A 175 -8.57 -37.46 -4.15
CA GLU A 175 -7.24 -37.92 -3.72
C GLU A 175 -6.10 -37.03 -4.26
N GLU A 176 -6.18 -36.63 -5.53
CA GLU A 176 -5.19 -35.77 -6.15
C GLU A 176 -5.20 -34.34 -5.57
N VAL A 177 -6.39 -33.81 -5.25
CA VAL A 177 -6.54 -32.50 -4.61
C VAL A 177 -6.00 -32.53 -3.18
N GLU A 178 -6.34 -33.54 -2.39
CA GLU A 178 -5.83 -33.71 -1.02
C GLU A 178 -4.31 -33.80 -0.99
N ARG A 179 -3.72 -34.58 -1.90
CA ARG A 179 -2.26 -34.69 -2.05
C ARG A 179 -1.61 -33.33 -2.30
N LYS A 180 -2.16 -32.53 -3.22
CA LYS A 180 -1.66 -31.18 -3.54
C LYS A 180 -1.81 -30.21 -2.37
N ILE A 181 -2.92 -30.29 -1.63
CA ILE A 181 -3.13 -29.47 -0.42
C ILE A 181 -2.08 -29.82 0.64
N MET A 182 -1.84 -31.11 0.90
CA MET A 182 -0.81 -31.54 1.87
C MET A 182 0.59 -31.11 1.46
N GLU A 183 0.95 -31.22 0.17
CA GLU A 183 2.23 -30.73 -0.33
C GLU A 183 2.40 -29.22 -0.17
N ALA A 184 1.33 -28.44 -0.45
CA ALA A 184 1.33 -27.00 -0.25
C ALA A 184 1.48 -26.63 1.23
N GLN A 185 0.78 -27.34 2.12
CA GLN A 185 0.87 -27.13 3.56
C GLN A 185 2.29 -27.37 4.08
N ARG A 186 2.93 -28.49 3.71
CA ARG A 186 4.32 -28.79 4.11
C ARG A 186 5.31 -27.73 3.62
N LYS A 187 5.12 -27.22 2.41
CA LYS A 187 5.95 -26.13 1.87
C LYS A 187 5.79 -24.85 2.68
N LEU A 188 4.55 -24.50 3.04
CA LEU A 188 4.26 -23.33 3.87
C LEU A 188 4.87 -23.48 5.27
N GLU A 189 4.70 -24.63 5.92
CA GLU A 189 5.30 -24.92 7.23
C GLU A 189 6.83 -24.76 7.21
N GLY A 190 7.50 -25.25 6.16
CA GLY A 190 8.95 -25.06 5.97
C GLY A 190 9.35 -23.58 5.83
N ILE A 191 8.59 -22.80 5.07
CA ILE A 191 8.84 -21.35 4.92
C ILE A 191 8.67 -20.63 6.25
N TYR A 192 7.61 -20.94 7.01
CA TYR A 192 7.36 -20.32 8.30
C TYR A 192 8.46 -20.61 9.31
N LYS A 193 8.95 -21.85 9.37
CA LYS A 193 10.04 -22.21 10.27
C LYS A 193 11.33 -21.45 9.96
N ILE A 194 11.70 -21.32 8.68
CA ILE A 194 12.87 -20.52 8.27
C ILE A 194 12.68 -19.05 8.66
N LYS A 195 11.47 -18.51 8.48
CA LYS A 195 11.17 -17.12 8.85
C LYS A 195 11.21 -16.89 10.36
N GLU A 196 10.74 -17.86 11.13
CA GLU A 196 10.81 -17.82 12.59
C GLU A 196 12.26 -17.82 13.09
N GLU A 197 13.11 -18.70 12.54
CA GLU A 197 14.55 -18.74 12.86
C GLU A 197 15.24 -17.40 12.50
N GLN A 198 14.98 -16.84 11.32
CA GLN A 198 15.50 -15.53 10.91
C GLN A 198 15.09 -14.39 11.84
N LEU A 199 13.82 -14.37 12.26
CA LEU A 199 13.32 -13.35 13.18
C LEU A 199 13.94 -13.49 14.57
N MET A 200 14.14 -14.72 15.05
CA MET A 200 14.82 -14.97 16.32
C MET A 200 16.28 -14.50 16.30
N GLU A 201 17.02 -14.79 15.22
CA GLU A 201 18.40 -14.28 15.04
C GLU A 201 18.43 -12.74 15.05
N MET A 202 17.54 -12.09 14.28
CA MET A 202 17.46 -10.64 14.22
C MET A 202 17.12 -10.01 15.58
N ILE A 203 16.24 -10.64 16.37
CA ILE A 203 15.92 -10.20 17.73
C ILE A 203 17.15 -10.27 18.63
N GLU A 204 17.93 -11.35 18.54
CA GLU A 204 19.12 -11.52 19.37
C GLU A 204 20.22 -10.53 19.00
N GLU A 205 20.45 -10.29 17.70
CA GLU A 205 21.37 -9.25 17.22
C GLU A 205 20.96 -7.85 17.73
N MET A 206 19.66 -7.53 17.70
CA MET A 206 19.14 -6.26 18.22
C MET A 206 19.34 -6.15 19.73
N ARG A 207 19.17 -7.23 20.49
CA ARG A 207 19.43 -7.26 21.94
C ARG A 207 20.90 -7.01 22.25
N GLU A 208 21.81 -7.67 21.53
CA GLU A 208 23.25 -7.46 21.70
C GLU A 208 23.66 -6.03 21.32
N ARG A 209 23.07 -5.46 20.26
CA ARG A 209 23.32 -4.08 19.87
C ARG A 209 22.85 -3.10 20.94
N LEU A 210 21.62 -3.25 21.45
CA LEU A 210 21.08 -2.43 22.53
C LEU A 210 21.93 -2.52 23.80
N LYS A 211 22.43 -3.73 24.13
CA LYS A 211 23.33 -3.90 25.27
C LYS A 211 24.63 -3.11 25.09
N ARG A 212 25.26 -3.19 23.91
CA ARG A 212 26.48 -2.43 23.58
C ARG A 212 26.24 -0.92 23.62
N GLU A 213 25.17 -0.44 22.99
CA GLU A 213 24.78 0.97 23.00
C GLU A 213 24.56 1.49 24.43
N LYS A 214 23.96 0.66 25.30
CA LYS A 214 23.76 1.00 26.72
C LYS A 214 25.09 1.05 27.49
N GLU A 215 25.98 0.08 27.29
CA GLU A 215 27.31 0.07 27.90
C GLU A 215 28.14 1.29 27.46
N ASP A 216 28.07 1.64 26.19
CA ASP A 216 28.73 2.83 25.63
C ASP A 216 28.14 4.13 26.19
N GLY A 217 26.80 4.25 26.23
CA GLY A 217 26.10 5.38 26.84
C GLY A 217 26.44 5.55 28.31
N MET A 218 26.53 4.46 29.07
CA MET A 218 26.92 4.50 30.48
C MET A 218 28.39 4.93 30.66
N ARG A 219 29.31 4.41 29.84
CA ARG A 219 30.73 4.81 29.85
C ARG A 219 30.90 6.30 29.54
N LEU A 220 30.17 6.80 28.55
CA LEU A 220 30.17 8.22 28.18
C LEU A 220 29.57 9.09 29.29
N GLY A 221 28.44 8.65 29.86
CA GLY A 221 27.79 9.25 31.02
C GLY A 221 28.73 9.41 32.20
N MET A 222 29.50 8.37 32.55
CA MET A 222 30.46 8.43 33.66
C MET A 222 31.57 9.47 33.45
N LYS A 223 32.04 9.66 32.21
CA LYS A 223 32.98 10.74 31.89
C LYS A 223 32.34 12.11 32.11
N ILE A 224 31.12 12.30 31.62
CA ILE A 224 30.37 13.55 31.79
C ILE A 224 30.15 13.84 33.27
N ILE A 225 29.74 12.84 34.06
CA ILE A 225 29.53 12.95 35.52
C ILE A 225 30.78 13.50 36.22
N SER A 226 31.96 12.96 35.91
CA SER A 226 33.20 13.39 36.56
C SER A 226 33.53 14.86 36.32
N GLU A 227 33.20 15.38 35.14
CA GLU A 227 33.47 16.77 34.77
C GLU A 227 32.36 17.72 35.25
N ILE A 228 31.09 17.37 35.01
CA ILE A 228 29.93 18.19 35.40
C ILE A 228 29.84 18.32 36.94
N SER A 229 30.31 17.32 37.70
CA SER A 229 30.31 17.35 39.17
C SER A 229 31.17 18.44 39.79
N LYS A 230 32.08 19.04 39.01
CA LYS A 230 32.91 20.17 39.44
C LYS A 230 32.10 21.46 39.57
N GLU A 231 30.99 21.56 38.85
CA GLU A 231 30.13 22.75 38.76
C GLU A 231 28.74 22.51 39.36
N PHE A 232 28.22 21.28 39.27
CA PHE A 232 26.87 20.94 39.68
C PHE A 232 26.84 19.76 40.64
N SER A 233 25.88 19.75 41.57
CA SER A 233 25.60 18.58 42.40
C SER A 233 24.92 17.53 41.53
N VAL A 234 25.55 16.37 41.36
CA VAL A 234 25.04 15.29 40.50
C VAL A 234 25.02 13.94 41.20
N SER A 235 24.16 13.04 40.73
CA SER A 235 24.21 11.61 41.08
C SER A 235 23.79 10.75 39.89
N VAL A 236 23.94 9.43 40.06
CA VAL A 236 23.43 8.44 39.11
C VAL A 236 22.30 7.66 39.76
N GLU A 237 21.14 7.62 39.12
CA GLU A 237 19.96 6.87 39.57
C GLU A 237 19.35 6.18 38.36
N ASP A 238 19.07 4.87 38.45
CA ASP A 238 18.36 4.10 37.41
C ASP A 238 18.80 4.39 35.96
N ASN A 239 20.12 4.35 35.70
CA ASN A 239 20.72 4.65 34.39
C ASN A 239 20.53 6.10 33.91
N CYS A 240 20.37 7.05 34.83
CA CYS A 240 20.23 8.47 34.53
C CYS A 240 21.30 9.29 35.24
N LEU A 241 21.81 10.31 34.55
CA LEU A 241 22.48 11.44 35.17
C LEU A 241 21.43 12.33 35.81
N VAL A 242 21.54 12.54 37.13
CA VAL A 242 20.63 13.40 37.89
C VAL A 242 21.37 14.66 38.30
N ILE A 243 20.95 15.82 37.79
CA ILE A 243 21.43 17.13 38.23
C ILE A 243 20.52 17.62 39.35
N LYS A 244 21.06 17.64 40.57
CA LYS A 244 20.36 18.02 41.81
C LYS A 244 20.38 19.52 42.07
N THR A 245 21.36 20.23 41.48
CA THR A 245 21.40 21.69 41.53
C THR A 245 20.09 22.25 40.98
N GLU A 246 19.49 23.17 41.73
CA GLU A 246 18.30 23.87 41.30
C GLU A 246 18.65 24.85 40.18
N ILE A 247 17.97 24.73 39.05
CA ILE A 247 18.09 25.66 37.92
C ILE A 247 16.99 26.69 38.09
N LYS A 248 17.38 27.96 38.27
CA LYS A 248 16.46 29.08 38.32
C LYS A 248 16.47 29.82 36.98
N PRO A 249 15.37 29.79 36.21
CA PRO A 249 15.26 30.62 35.03
C PRO A 249 15.31 32.09 35.42
N ASN A 250 16.02 32.88 34.64
CA ASN A 250 16.10 34.33 34.83
C ASN A 250 15.70 35.10 33.57
N LYS A 251 15.47 34.39 32.46
CA LYS A 251 15.10 34.97 31.17
C LYS A 251 13.88 34.26 30.60
N VAL A 252 13.12 34.98 29.79
CA VAL A 252 12.00 34.46 29.01
C VAL A 252 12.19 34.85 27.54
N LYS A 253 11.99 33.89 26.64
CA LYS A 253 11.91 34.15 25.20
C LYS A 253 10.44 34.20 24.78
N TYR A 254 10.00 35.33 24.24
CA TYR A 254 8.63 35.54 23.78
C TYR A 254 8.64 36.41 22.52
N GLU A 255 7.98 35.99 21.45
CA GLU A 255 7.87 36.75 20.19
C GLU A 255 9.25 37.16 19.62
N ASN A 256 10.22 36.24 19.65
CA ASN A 256 11.62 36.44 19.25
C ASN A 256 12.43 37.47 20.07
N ARG A 257 11.91 37.94 21.21
CA ARG A 257 12.65 38.77 22.17
C ARG A 257 13.06 37.94 23.38
N ILE A 258 14.20 38.26 23.97
CA ILE A 258 14.65 37.71 25.25
C ILE A 258 14.56 38.82 26.28
N MET A 259 13.81 38.60 27.34
CA MET A 259 13.59 39.56 28.43
C MET A 259 14.02 38.92 29.75
N ASP A 260 14.51 39.73 30.68
CA ASP A 260 14.79 39.29 32.05
C ASP A 260 13.50 39.19 32.85
N ILE A 261 13.45 38.23 33.78
CA ILE A 261 12.33 38.04 34.70
C ILE A 261 12.62 38.85 35.96
N PRO A 262 11.73 39.76 36.40
CA PRO A 262 11.91 40.49 37.64
C PRO A 262 12.12 39.56 38.84
N GLU A 263 13.15 39.80 39.64
CA GLU A 263 13.53 38.91 40.77
C GLU A 263 12.37 38.73 41.76
N GLU A 264 11.59 39.78 42.00
CA GLU A 264 10.45 39.80 42.93
C GLU A 264 9.34 38.82 42.52
N ASN A 265 9.24 38.53 41.22
CA ASN A 265 8.23 37.65 40.62
C ASN A 265 8.80 36.27 40.22
N ASN A 266 10.08 36.00 40.48
CA ASN A 266 10.76 34.81 39.98
C ASN A 266 10.58 33.59 40.91
N GLU A 267 9.43 32.92 40.76
CA GLU A 267 9.11 31.65 41.42
C GLU A 267 9.44 30.41 40.58
N PHE A 268 10.01 30.58 39.38
CA PHE A 268 10.28 29.49 38.45
C PHE A 268 11.51 28.68 38.87
N PHE A 269 11.42 27.36 38.72
CA PHE A 269 12.54 26.48 39.05
C PHE A 269 12.46 25.13 38.33
N VAL A 270 13.62 24.50 38.17
CA VAL A 270 13.75 23.09 37.78
C VAL A 270 14.69 22.40 38.76
N LYS A 271 14.28 21.26 39.30
CA LYS A 271 15.04 20.51 40.30
C LYS A 271 15.00 19.01 40.03
N ASN A 272 16.14 18.37 40.26
CA ASN A 272 16.37 16.96 39.94
C ASN A 272 16.08 16.69 38.46
N LEU A 273 16.90 17.26 37.59
CA LEU A 273 16.86 17.02 36.16
C LEU A 273 17.50 15.67 35.86
N TYR A 274 16.72 14.74 35.33
CA TYR A 274 17.15 13.41 34.91
C TYR A 274 17.43 13.43 33.42
N ILE A 275 18.61 12.96 33.04
CA ILE A 275 19.04 12.75 31.66
C ILE A 275 19.38 11.27 31.52
N GLU A 276 18.68 10.55 30.65
CA GLU A 276 18.94 9.13 30.45
C GLU A 276 20.34 8.92 29.85
N LEU A 277 21.12 7.98 30.42
CA LEU A 277 22.45 7.64 29.93
C LEU A 277 22.35 6.73 28.71
N GLN A 278 22.25 7.35 27.55
CA GLN A 278 22.30 6.73 26.22
C GLN A 278 23.27 7.52 25.34
N PRO A 279 23.70 7.01 24.17
CA PRO A 279 24.59 7.75 23.27
C PRO A 279 24.05 9.12 22.81
N TYR A 280 22.73 9.33 22.89
CA TYR A 280 22.05 10.55 22.46
C TYR A 280 21.08 11.09 23.51
N ILE A 281 20.80 12.40 23.49
CA ILE A 281 19.81 13.06 24.34
C ILE A 281 18.41 12.80 23.75
N ILE A 282 17.71 11.82 24.31
CA ILE A 282 16.34 11.44 23.86
C ILE A 282 15.32 11.64 24.97
N ARG A 283 15.68 11.27 26.21
CA ARG A 283 14.76 11.35 27.35
C ARG A 283 15.35 12.19 28.47
N VAL A 284 14.65 13.29 28.74
CA VAL A 284 14.96 14.24 29.81
C VAL A 284 13.67 14.56 30.56
N TRP A 285 13.70 14.50 31.88
CA TRP A 285 12.56 14.81 32.74
C TRP A 285 13.02 15.46 34.06
N ALA A 286 12.14 16.19 34.73
CA ALA A 286 12.45 16.82 36.01
C ALA A 286 11.39 16.49 37.06
N LYS A 287 11.77 15.78 38.13
CA LYS A 287 10.80 15.33 39.16
C LYS A 287 10.09 16.48 39.88
N LYS A 288 10.72 17.65 39.97
CA LYS A 288 10.15 18.84 40.60
C LYS A 288 10.47 20.06 39.74
N ALA A 289 9.45 20.65 39.15
CA ALA A 289 9.61 21.86 38.36
C ALA A 289 8.36 22.73 38.41
N PHE A 290 8.59 24.03 38.32
CA PHE A 290 7.59 25.02 37.95
C PHE A 290 8.19 25.81 36.78
N HIS A 291 7.97 25.31 35.55
CA HIS A 291 8.65 25.80 34.35
C HIS A 291 7.76 25.60 33.09
N PRO A 292 7.62 26.61 32.21
CA PRO A 292 6.78 26.53 31.01
C PRO A 292 7.17 25.40 30.03
N ASN A 293 8.47 25.12 29.87
CA ASN A 293 8.97 24.04 28.99
C ASN A 293 9.04 22.64 29.62
N ILE A 294 8.35 22.43 30.75
CA ILE A 294 8.26 21.11 31.40
C ILE A 294 6.79 20.73 31.54
N GLU A 295 6.41 19.58 31.00
CA GLU A 295 5.02 19.12 31.04
C GLU A 295 4.63 18.67 32.44
N GLU A 296 3.52 19.18 32.99
CA GLU A 296 3.10 18.90 34.38
C GLU A 296 2.83 17.41 34.65
N THR A 297 2.20 16.72 33.69
CA THR A 297 1.74 15.34 33.88
C THR A 297 2.87 14.33 33.73
N THR A 298 3.69 14.47 32.69
CA THR A 298 4.74 13.50 32.37
C THR A 298 6.08 13.89 32.97
N THR A 299 6.23 15.13 33.44
CA THR A 299 7.49 15.76 33.85
C THR A 299 8.55 15.85 32.75
N LYS A 300 8.16 15.57 31.49
CA LYS A 300 9.06 15.60 30.34
C LYS A 300 9.53 17.03 30.08
N VAL A 301 10.82 17.17 29.83
CA VAL A 301 11.44 18.43 29.42
C VAL A 301 11.39 18.54 27.90
N CYS A 302 10.97 19.69 27.38
CA CYS A 302 11.18 20.02 25.97
C CYS A 302 12.65 20.36 25.76
N VAL A 303 13.37 19.54 24.99
CA VAL A 303 14.82 19.70 24.76
C VAL A 303 15.16 20.41 23.44
N GLY A 304 14.15 20.74 22.62
CA GLY A 304 14.31 21.45 21.36
C GLY A 304 15.36 20.81 20.45
N ASP A 305 16.29 21.64 19.96
CA ASP A 305 17.35 21.23 19.03
C ASP A 305 18.37 20.24 19.62
N LEU A 306 18.33 19.99 20.94
CA LEU A 306 19.19 18.99 21.58
C LEU A 306 18.65 17.56 21.43
N GLU A 307 17.40 17.37 21.00
CA GLU A 307 16.84 16.03 20.79
C GLU A 307 17.65 15.28 19.71
N GLY A 308 18.12 14.07 20.05
CA GLY A 308 18.92 13.25 19.16
C GLY A 308 20.39 13.66 19.02
N GLN A 309 20.83 14.75 19.67
CA GLN A 309 22.25 15.10 19.71
C GLN A 309 23.03 14.15 20.62
N GLU A 310 24.35 14.03 20.37
CA GLU A 310 25.23 13.18 21.18
C GLU A 310 25.20 13.60 22.66
N LEU A 311 25.14 12.60 23.55
CA LEU A 311 25.29 12.82 24.98
C LEU A 311 26.75 13.15 25.29
N ASN A 312 27.10 14.43 25.34
CA ASN A 312 28.44 14.89 25.72
C ASN A 312 28.34 16.05 26.73
N LEU A 313 29.47 16.45 27.32
CA LEU A 313 29.51 17.48 28.36
C LEU A 313 28.96 18.82 27.86
N GLU A 314 29.30 19.21 26.63
CA GLU A 314 28.85 20.46 26.04
C GLU A 314 27.33 20.51 25.90
N ASN A 315 26.72 19.44 25.38
CA ASN A 315 25.28 19.35 25.18
C ASN A 315 24.51 19.26 26.51
N VAL A 316 25.07 18.60 27.53
CA VAL A 316 24.49 18.62 28.88
C VAL A 316 24.52 20.03 29.48
N LYS A 317 25.62 20.79 29.29
CA LYS A 317 25.67 22.20 29.72
C LYS A 317 24.69 23.06 28.95
N LYS A 318 24.60 22.90 27.62
CA LYS A 318 23.60 23.60 26.79
C LYS A 318 22.17 23.33 27.25
N LEU A 319 21.85 22.09 27.63
CA LEU A 319 20.54 21.74 28.19
C LEU A 319 20.25 22.50 29.49
N ILE A 320 21.22 22.60 30.39
CA ILE A 320 21.08 23.37 31.64
C ILE A 320 20.89 24.86 31.34
N GLU A 321 21.68 25.44 30.44
CA GLU A 321 21.57 26.86 30.05
C GLU A 321 20.25 27.14 29.33
N MET A 322 19.78 26.24 28.48
CA MET A 322 18.47 26.33 27.83
C MET A 322 17.35 26.37 28.88
N LEU A 323 17.46 25.62 29.96
CA LEU A 323 16.49 25.67 31.08
C LEU A 323 16.60 26.92 31.95
N LYS A 324 17.60 27.79 31.76
CA LYS A 324 17.61 29.13 32.37
C LYS A 324 16.81 30.15 31.57
N VAL A 325 16.46 29.82 30.33
CA VAL A 325 15.65 30.65 29.42
C VAL A 325 14.33 29.96 29.14
N MET A 326 13.24 30.50 29.68
CA MET A 326 11.91 29.94 29.44
C MET A 326 11.48 30.27 28.01
N ASN A 327 11.47 29.27 27.13
CA ASN A 327 11.07 29.44 25.74
C ASN A 327 9.55 29.38 25.61
N PHE A 328 8.92 30.54 25.58
CA PHE A 328 7.47 30.62 25.55
C PHE A 328 6.87 30.30 24.17
N ASP A 329 7.66 30.41 23.10
CA ASP A 329 7.25 30.02 21.75
C ASP A 329 6.95 28.51 21.63
N SER A 330 7.41 27.71 22.60
CA SER A 330 7.21 26.25 22.66
C SER A 330 6.83 25.76 24.07
N ALA A 331 6.14 26.59 24.84
CA ALA A 331 5.70 26.23 26.20
C ALA A 331 4.56 25.21 26.19
N PHE A 332 4.52 24.37 27.22
CA PHE A 332 3.37 23.51 27.49
C PHE A 332 2.23 24.33 28.11
N PRO A 333 0.95 23.96 27.89
CA PRO A 333 -0.18 24.61 28.55
C PRO A 333 -0.25 24.16 30.01
N ASN A 334 0.47 24.84 30.90
CA ASN A 334 0.59 24.49 32.32
C ASN A 334 0.50 25.74 33.23
N ARG A 335 0.49 25.55 34.54
CA ARG A 335 0.36 26.64 35.53
C ARG A 335 1.52 27.63 35.47
N ALA A 336 2.74 27.15 35.19
CA ALA A 336 3.91 28.00 35.02
C ALA A 336 3.76 28.90 33.78
N THR A 337 3.18 28.38 32.70
CA THR A 337 2.83 29.16 31.51
C THR A 337 1.79 30.22 31.84
N THR A 338 0.71 29.88 32.55
CA THR A 338 -0.28 30.88 32.98
C THR A 338 0.35 31.99 33.82
N LYS A 339 1.18 31.63 34.80
CA LYS A 339 1.87 32.62 35.64
C LYS A 339 2.80 33.51 34.84
N MET A 340 3.58 32.94 33.93
CA MET A 340 4.48 33.74 33.10
C MET A 340 3.72 34.69 32.17
N TYR A 341 2.54 34.30 31.66
CA TYR A 341 1.68 35.22 30.92
C TYR A 341 1.21 36.40 31.76
N GLU A 342 0.96 36.23 33.07
CA GLU A 342 0.63 37.35 33.98
C GLU A 342 1.82 38.31 34.11
N ILE A 343 3.01 37.76 34.38
CA ILE A 343 4.25 38.54 34.51
C ILE A 343 4.57 39.28 33.20
N LEU A 344 4.39 38.64 32.04
CA LEU A 344 4.60 39.27 30.73
C LEU A 344 3.63 40.43 30.47
N LYS A 345 2.41 40.39 31.02
CA LYS A 345 1.46 41.51 30.91
C LYS A 345 1.92 42.68 31.76
N GLU A 346 2.32 42.43 33.00
CA GLU A 346 2.87 43.45 33.90
C GLU A 346 4.10 44.13 33.26
N ILE A 347 5.02 43.35 32.70
CA ILE A 347 6.21 43.89 31.99
C ILE A 347 5.80 44.78 30.80
N LYS A 348 4.79 44.37 30.02
CA LYS A 348 4.32 45.17 28.87
C LYS A 348 3.61 46.46 29.30
N GLU A 349 2.83 46.41 30.39
CA GLU A 349 2.16 47.58 30.96
C GLU A 349 3.19 48.58 31.50
N ASP A 350 4.27 48.10 32.15
CA ASP A 350 5.39 48.93 32.61
C ASP A 350 6.18 49.58 31.45
N GLU A 351 6.36 48.87 30.33
CA GLU A 351 6.97 49.42 29.10
C GLU A 351 6.10 50.51 28.46
N GLU A 352 4.77 50.37 28.48
CA GLU A 352 3.82 51.35 27.92
C GLU A 352 3.65 52.58 28.82
N GLU A 353 3.85 52.47 30.15
CA GLU A 353 3.81 53.57 31.11
C GLU A 353 5.10 54.42 31.16
N GLY A 354 6.12 54.10 30.36
CA GLY A 354 7.33 54.91 30.21
C GLY A 354 8.38 54.69 31.30
N ASN A 355 8.32 53.57 32.03
CA ASN A 355 9.45 53.09 32.81
C ASN A 355 10.43 52.36 31.88
N GLU A 356 11.24 53.14 31.15
CA GLU A 356 12.32 52.63 30.29
C GLU A 356 13.38 51.88 31.12
N ASN A 357 13.18 50.59 31.36
CA ASN A 357 14.24 49.61 31.58
C ASN A 357 14.32 48.67 30.37
N VAL A 358 14.25 49.23 29.17
CA VAL A 358 14.59 48.50 27.94
C VAL A 358 16.12 48.49 27.84
N TRP A 359 16.74 47.49 28.46
CA TRP A 359 18.17 47.26 28.32
C TRP A 359 18.46 46.72 26.92
N GLN A 360 19.02 47.60 26.08
CA GLN A 360 19.65 47.20 24.83
C GLN A 360 20.82 46.26 25.16
N ASN A 361 20.81 45.05 24.58
CA ASN A 361 22.00 44.23 24.53
C ASN A 361 22.99 44.90 23.55
N ASP A 362 24.10 45.41 24.08
CA ASP A 362 25.31 45.61 23.30
C ASP A 362 25.95 44.23 23.03
N GLU A 363 26.01 43.91 21.73
CA GLU A 363 26.86 42.92 21.01
C GLU A 363 26.86 41.42 21.39
#